data_AF-A0A2U8YM09-F1
#
_entry.id   AF-A0A2U8YM09-F1
#
_cell.length_a   1.000
_cell.length_b   1.000
_cell.length_c   1.000
_cell.angle_alpha   90.00
_cell.angle_beta   90.00
_cell.angle_gamma   90.00
#
_symmetry.space_group_name_H-M   'P 1'
#
loop_
_entity.id
_entity.type
_entity.pdbx_description
1 polymer ?
#
loop_
_entity_poly.entity_id
_entity_poly.type
_entity_poly.pdbx_seq_one_letter_code
_entity_poly.pdbx_strand_id
1 'polypeptide(L)'
;MARGRRVLSAACGALAAATCLRRGAFVPGPVRDRVAPLAAASAAAAFGPPALADEIGDAAKKLAADSYAFAKEVDWNSGIYLQAPGKFQPLEAVKAIDKMIVMGAQADPKLLKAAAEAHHKAIGSASGANGVTSQADWEAVNAALGRVIASVPESTVMDVYNSVSSITDSGVPAYMKSLVNGADAEKAYSAFLAFKDVVKKNQVSSPGPAASAPSGDSIGAAAKKLSDASYPFLKSVDWTSDIFIKPLPGVSAKDALKAVDKAIVMGAAADGNALKAAAEAHHKAIGSIDASGVTSAADYEAVNAALGRVIASVPTSKVMDVYNAFAKIVPGTVPNKLFSTVDPLAANAAAKAFYEFKDVVKAAR
;
A
#
# COMPACT_ATOMS: atom_id res chain seq x y z
N MET A 1 41.04 -0.09 61.94
CA MET A 1 42.13 -0.94 61.42
C MET A 1 42.04 -0.96 59.89
N ALA A 2 43.19 -0.78 59.26
CA ALA A 2 43.56 -0.75 57.83
C ALA A 2 42.75 -1.68 56.87
N ARG A 3 42.64 -1.48 55.54
CA ARG A 3 43.26 -0.64 54.47
C ARG A 3 42.38 -0.84 53.20
N GLY A 4 42.04 0.15 52.36
CA GLY A 4 42.82 0.72 51.23
C GLY A 4 42.60 -0.08 49.93
N ARG A 5 42.37 0.42 48.69
CA ARG A 5 42.63 1.67 47.89
C ARG A 5 41.69 1.62 46.64
N ARG A 6 41.06 2.70 46.12
CA ARG A 6 41.47 3.78 45.16
C ARG A 6 42.26 3.29 43.92
N VAL A 7 42.00 3.67 42.65
CA VAL A 7 42.13 4.97 41.91
C VAL A 7 41.55 4.73 40.47
N LEU A 8 40.72 5.53 39.76
CA LEU A 8 40.75 6.92 39.20
C LEU A 8 41.47 7.11 37.82
N SER A 9 40.80 7.87 36.93
CA SER A 9 41.32 8.71 35.80
C SER A 9 41.52 8.02 34.42
N ALA A 10 40.82 8.39 33.33
CA ALA A 10 40.80 9.64 32.50
C ALA A 10 41.81 9.59 31.32
N ALA A 11 41.36 9.93 30.10
CA ALA A 11 42.03 10.86 29.15
C ALA A 11 41.49 10.78 27.70
N CYS A 12 41.40 11.98 27.10
CA CYS A 12 41.07 12.30 25.71
C CYS A 12 42.27 12.21 24.75
N GLY A 13 42.00 12.28 23.43
CA GLY A 13 42.90 12.75 22.36
C GLY A 13 42.22 12.54 20.99
N ALA A 14 41.82 13.51 20.15
CA ALA A 14 42.34 14.80 19.66
C ALA A 14 43.17 14.70 18.34
N LEU A 15 42.64 15.39 17.30
CA LEU A 15 43.31 16.04 16.13
C LEU A 15 44.05 15.14 15.11
N ALA A 16 44.22 15.45 13.82
CA ALA A 16 44.15 16.69 13.01
C ALA A 16 43.87 16.31 11.53
N ALA A 17 43.16 17.11 10.71
CA ALA A 17 43.67 18.12 9.75
C ALA A 17 44.64 17.54 8.68
N ALA A 18 44.62 17.84 7.38
CA ALA A 18 43.84 18.77 6.56
C ALA A 18 44.31 18.62 5.08
N THR A 19 43.45 19.00 4.12
CA THR A 19 43.77 19.74 2.87
C THR A 19 44.69 19.08 1.80
N CYS A 20 44.58 19.27 0.49
CA CYS A 20 43.66 19.98 -0.40
C CYS A 20 44.07 19.68 -1.86
N LEU A 21 43.07 19.71 -2.76
CA LEU A 21 43.08 20.33 -4.09
C LEU A 21 43.76 19.65 -5.31
N ARG A 22 42.86 19.40 -6.30
CA ARG A 22 42.92 19.73 -7.76
C ARG A 22 43.87 18.87 -8.61
N ARG A 23 43.57 18.46 -9.86
CA ARG A 23 42.53 18.58 -10.90
C ARG A 23 42.84 17.37 -11.84
N GLY A 24 41.90 16.61 -12.40
CA GLY A 24 41.11 16.93 -13.59
C GLY A 24 41.63 16.19 -14.85
N ALA A 25 40.71 15.53 -15.57
CA ALA A 25 40.76 14.99 -16.95
C ALA A 25 40.95 13.46 -17.17
N PHE A 26 39.89 12.84 -17.67
CA PHE A 26 39.71 11.50 -18.28
C PHE A 26 39.87 11.71 -19.82
N VAL A 27 40.50 10.91 -20.69
CA VAL A 27 40.46 9.45 -21.08
C VAL A 27 41.64 9.15 -22.07
N PRO A 28 41.86 7.97 -22.72
CA PRO A 28 41.67 6.51 -22.44
C PRO A 28 42.93 5.62 -22.70
N GLY A 29 42.92 4.34 -22.28
CA GLY A 29 43.70 3.26 -22.93
C GLY A 29 44.00 2.01 -22.06
N PRO A 30 44.11 0.78 -22.63
CA PRO A 30 43.90 -0.49 -21.92
C PRO A 30 45.18 -1.30 -21.61
N VAL A 31 45.00 -2.42 -20.88
CA VAL A 31 45.72 -3.73 -20.95
C VAL A 31 46.36 -4.20 -19.62
N ARG A 32 45.84 -5.35 -19.13
CA ARG A 32 46.44 -6.55 -18.47
C ARG A 32 47.65 -6.35 -17.51
N ASP A 33 47.75 -6.95 -16.32
CA ASP A 33 47.65 -8.37 -15.94
C ASP A 33 47.89 -8.51 -14.40
N ARG A 34 47.26 -9.50 -13.72
CA ARG A 34 47.74 -10.35 -12.57
C ARG A 34 48.32 -9.64 -11.30
N VAL A 35 48.05 -9.93 -10.02
CA VAL A 35 47.67 -11.13 -9.21
C VAL A 35 47.05 -10.63 -7.87
N ALA A 36 46.17 -11.44 -7.27
CA ALA A 36 45.53 -11.33 -5.93
C ALA A 36 46.53 -11.36 -4.74
N PRO A 37 46.15 -11.31 -3.43
CA PRO A 37 44.81 -11.37 -2.80
C PRO A 37 44.59 -10.47 -1.54
N LEU A 38 43.41 -10.63 -0.92
CA LEU A 38 43.09 -10.53 0.51
C LEU A 38 42.48 -9.25 1.12
N ALA A 39 41.46 -9.52 1.95
CA ALA A 39 40.84 -8.74 3.02
C ALA A 39 39.78 -7.69 2.62
N ALA A 40 38.58 -8.18 2.29
CA ALA A 40 37.36 -7.40 2.42
C ALA A 40 37.00 -7.24 3.91
N ALA A 41 37.18 -6.04 4.46
CA ALA A 41 36.61 -5.63 5.73
C ALA A 41 35.54 -4.57 5.48
N SER A 42 34.28 -5.02 5.57
CA SER A 42 33.09 -4.31 6.05
C SER A 42 32.90 -2.85 5.63
N ALA A 43 32.11 -2.65 4.57
CA ALA A 43 31.44 -1.37 4.30
C ALA A 43 30.40 -1.10 5.41
N ALA A 44 30.74 -0.18 6.32
CA ALA A 44 29.78 0.40 7.24
C ALA A 44 28.81 1.31 6.46
N ALA A 45 27.53 0.97 6.57
CA ALA A 45 26.33 1.78 6.38
C ALA A 45 26.48 3.10 5.61
N ALA A 46 26.11 3.07 4.32
CA ALA A 46 25.63 4.27 3.64
C ALA A 46 24.22 4.59 4.18
N PHE A 47 24.14 5.48 5.17
CA PHE A 47 22.88 6.11 5.54
C PHE A 47 22.44 7.02 4.39
N GLY A 48 21.25 6.75 3.85
CA GLY A 48 20.56 7.64 2.93
C GLY A 48 20.25 9.00 3.59
N PRO A 49 19.78 9.99 2.81
CA PRO A 49 19.48 11.32 3.32
C PRO A 49 18.50 11.25 4.50
N PRO A 50 18.63 12.14 5.50
CA PRO A 50 17.78 12.15 6.68
C PRO A 50 16.31 12.18 6.25
N ALA A 51 15.51 11.25 6.79
CA ALA A 51 14.05 11.35 6.74
C ALA A 51 13.68 12.77 7.17
N LEU A 52 12.83 13.45 6.38
CA LEU A 52 12.47 14.85 6.61
C LEU A 52 12.07 15.04 8.08
N ALA A 53 12.89 15.76 8.84
CA ALA A 53 12.56 16.12 10.21
C ALA A 53 11.37 17.10 10.16
N ASP A 54 10.18 16.60 10.48
CA ASP A 54 8.95 17.37 10.55
C ASP A 54 8.15 16.99 11.81
N GLU A 55 7.16 17.81 12.16
CA GLU A 55 6.39 17.63 13.41
C GLU A 55 5.67 16.27 13.45
N ILE A 56 5.20 15.79 12.29
CA ILE A 56 4.52 14.50 12.18
C ILE A 56 5.50 13.35 12.44
N GLY A 57 6.73 13.42 11.93
CA GLY A 57 7.79 12.45 12.20
C GLY A 57 8.14 12.39 13.69
N ASP A 58 8.32 13.54 14.34
CA ASP A 58 8.60 13.62 15.77
C ASP A 58 7.44 13.06 16.63
N ALA A 59 6.20 13.31 16.21
CA ALA A 59 5.01 12.76 16.86
C ALA A 59 4.88 11.25 16.62
N ALA A 60 5.23 10.75 15.43
CA ALA A 60 5.20 9.34 15.09
C ALA A 60 6.19 8.53 15.93
N LYS A 61 7.35 9.11 16.26
CA LYS A 61 8.31 8.49 17.19
C LYS A 61 7.72 8.26 18.58
N LYS A 62 6.98 9.25 19.11
CA LYS A 62 6.26 9.12 20.40
C LYS A 62 5.15 8.08 20.29
N LEU A 63 4.36 8.12 19.23
CA LEU A 63 3.35 7.10 18.94
C LEU A 63 3.96 5.70 18.91
N ALA A 64 5.07 5.50 18.20
CA ALA A 64 5.73 4.20 18.11
C ALA A 64 6.26 3.72 19.46
N ALA A 65 6.85 4.60 20.27
CA ALA A 65 7.32 4.25 21.61
C ALA A 65 6.18 3.72 22.51
N ASP A 66 4.98 4.28 22.39
CA ASP A 66 3.86 3.97 23.27
C ASP A 66 2.84 2.98 22.69
N SER A 67 2.91 2.66 21.39
CA SER A 67 2.02 1.70 20.73
C SER A 67 2.70 0.38 20.31
N TYR A 68 4.04 0.33 20.27
CA TYR A 68 4.73 -0.87 19.76
C TYR A 68 4.61 -2.09 20.69
N ALA A 69 4.38 -1.90 22.00
CA ALA A 69 4.04 -3.00 22.90
C ALA A 69 2.75 -3.70 22.45
N PHE A 70 1.66 -2.93 22.31
CA PHE A 70 0.39 -3.38 21.76
C PHE A 70 0.56 -4.01 20.35
N ALA A 71 1.33 -3.38 19.45
CA ALA A 71 1.53 -3.89 18.10
C ALA A 71 2.19 -5.29 18.05
N LYS A 72 3.03 -5.63 19.04
CA LYS A 72 3.63 -6.97 19.14
C LYS A 72 2.65 -8.03 19.63
N GLU A 73 1.60 -7.64 20.35
CA GLU A 73 0.61 -8.55 20.93
C GLU A 73 -0.46 -8.95 19.92
N VAL A 74 -0.79 -8.05 19.00
CA VAL A 74 -1.73 -8.33 17.90
C VAL A 74 -1.21 -9.49 17.05
N ASP A 75 -2.01 -10.55 16.93
CA ASP A 75 -1.75 -11.61 15.94
C ASP A 75 -2.15 -11.10 14.56
N TRP A 76 -1.19 -10.56 13.80
CA TRP A 76 -1.40 -10.05 12.43
C TRP A 76 -1.61 -11.16 11.40
N ASN A 77 -1.36 -12.43 11.76
CA ASN A 77 -1.57 -13.57 10.87
C ASN A 77 -3.00 -14.13 10.96
N SER A 78 -3.84 -13.58 11.84
CA SER A 78 -5.23 -14.02 11.99
C SER A 78 -6.05 -13.80 10.73
N GLY A 79 -6.76 -14.84 10.29
CA GLY A 79 -7.66 -14.77 9.13
C GLY A 79 -8.91 -13.92 9.36
N ILE A 80 -9.14 -13.44 10.58
CA ILE A 80 -10.30 -12.60 10.90
C ILE A 80 -10.28 -11.27 10.14
N TYR A 81 -9.10 -10.72 9.82
CA TYR A 81 -8.97 -9.44 9.11
C TYR A 81 -9.35 -9.53 7.62
N LEU A 82 -9.60 -10.74 7.10
CA LEU A 82 -10.21 -10.92 5.78
C LEU A 82 -11.73 -10.77 5.82
N GLN A 83 -12.36 -10.90 6.99
CA GLN A 83 -13.82 -10.88 7.14
C GLN A 83 -14.35 -9.45 7.31
N ALA A 84 -15.65 -9.28 7.06
CA ALA A 84 -16.35 -8.06 7.43
C ALA A 84 -16.30 -7.84 8.97
N PRO A 85 -16.19 -6.59 9.46
CA PRO A 85 -16.16 -6.28 10.89
C PRO A 85 -17.57 -6.34 11.50
N GLY A 86 -18.22 -7.52 11.42
CA GLY A 86 -19.61 -7.72 11.76
C GLY A 86 -20.36 -8.44 10.65
N LYS A 87 -21.65 -8.16 10.51
CA LYS A 87 -22.47 -8.74 9.42
C LYS A 87 -21.98 -8.22 8.06
N PHE A 88 -21.79 -9.13 7.11
CA PHE A 88 -21.48 -8.79 5.72
C PHE A 88 -22.64 -8.02 5.07
N GLN A 89 -22.35 -6.80 4.61
CA GLN A 89 -23.32 -5.84 4.04
C GLN A 89 -22.70 -5.19 2.79
N PRO A 90 -22.62 -5.89 1.65
CA PRO A 90 -21.79 -5.47 0.50
C PRO A 90 -22.15 -4.08 -0.05
N LEU A 91 -23.44 -3.76 -0.17
CA LEU A 91 -23.89 -2.47 -0.69
C LEU A 91 -23.71 -1.30 0.30
N GLU A 92 -23.61 -1.56 1.60
CA GLU A 92 -23.23 -0.54 2.59
C GLU A 92 -21.70 -0.42 2.66
N ALA A 93 -20.98 -1.54 2.57
CA ALA A 93 -19.54 -1.57 2.54
C ALA A 93 -18.97 -0.82 1.32
N VAL A 94 -19.57 -0.95 0.13
CA VAL A 94 -19.11 -0.22 -1.06
C VAL A 94 -19.23 1.31 -0.88
N LYS A 95 -20.18 1.82 -0.08
CA LYS A 95 -20.26 3.25 0.26
C LYS A 95 -19.08 3.69 1.13
N ALA A 96 -18.65 2.85 2.08
CA ALA A 96 -17.46 3.13 2.87
C ALA A 96 -16.18 3.08 2.02
N ILE A 97 -16.08 2.10 1.11
CA ILE A 97 -15.00 2.02 0.12
C ILE A 97 -14.98 3.26 -0.78
N ASP A 98 -16.15 3.75 -1.22
CA ASP A 98 -16.25 4.98 -2.01
C ASP A 98 -15.63 6.18 -1.29
N LYS A 99 -15.89 6.34 0.02
CA LYS A 99 -15.26 7.39 0.83
C LYS A 99 -13.74 7.22 0.92
N MET A 100 -13.24 5.99 1.03
CA MET A 100 -11.80 5.72 1.00
C MET A 100 -11.18 6.03 -0.37
N ILE A 101 -11.89 5.74 -1.46
CA ILE A 101 -11.46 6.07 -2.84
C ILE A 101 -11.39 7.59 -3.02
N VAL A 102 -12.42 8.33 -2.58
CA VAL A 102 -12.43 9.81 -2.62
C VAL A 102 -11.25 10.36 -1.82
N MET A 103 -11.01 9.84 -0.62
CA MET A 103 -9.85 10.24 0.20
C MET A 103 -8.52 9.96 -0.51
N GLY A 104 -8.36 8.78 -1.10
CA GLY A 104 -7.17 8.41 -1.86
C GLY A 104 -6.94 9.29 -3.09
N ALA A 105 -7.99 9.66 -3.80
CA ALA A 105 -7.90 10.58 -4.95
C ALA A 105 -7.51 12.00 -4.54
N GLN A 106 -7.91 12.46 -3.35
CA GLN A 106 -7.59 13.79 -2.84
C GLN A 106 -6.18 13.90 -2.24
N ALA A 107 -5.62 12.78 -1.74
CA ALA A 107 -4.33 12.76 -1.09
C ALA A 107 -3.17 13.12 -2.04
N ASP A 108 -2.07 13.64 -1.49
CA ASP A 108 -0.87 13.93 -2.27
C ASP A 108 -0.27 12.62 -2.84
N PRO A 109 -0.15 12.48 -4.17
CA PRO A 109 0.35 11.24 -4.78
C PRO A 109 1.78 10.87 -4.36
N LYS A 110 2.63 11.85 -4.03
CA LYS A 110 3.99 11.59 -3.54
C LYS A 110 3.97 11.03 -2.13
N LEU A 111 3.03 11.47 -1.30
CA LEU A 111 2.88 10.96 0.06
C LEU A 111 2.26 9.55 0.06
N LEU A 112 1.30 9.27 -0.83
CA LEU A 112 0.80 7.91 -1.05
C LEU A 112 1.91 6.96 -1.49
N LYS A 113 2.76 7.40 -2.44
CA LYS A 113 3.95 6.65 -2.85
C LYS A 113 4.89 6.38 -1.66
N ALA A 114 5.23 7.41 -0.89
CA ALA A 114 6.12 7.26 0.27
C ALA A 114 5.53 6.30 1.33
N ALA A 115 4.21 6.35 1.55
CA ALA A 115 3.53 5.40 2.43
C ALA A 115 3.59 3.97 1.88
N ALA A 116 3.40 3.76 0.57
CA ALA A 116 3.56 2.44 -0.05
C ALA A 116 5.00 1.90 0.09
N GLU A 117 6.01 2.73 -0.12
CA GLU A 117 7.43 2.37 0.07
C GLU A 117 7.73 2.03 1.54
N ALA A 118 7.15 2.75 2.50
CA ALA A 118 7.28 2.46 3.92
C ALA A 118 6.67 1.08 4.28
N HIS A 119 5.49 0.75 3.74
CA HIS A 119 4.88 -0.57 3.95
C HIS A 119 5.70 -1.69 3.32
N HIS A 120 6.19 -1.51 2.08
CA HIS A 120 7.10 -2.48 1.45
C HIS A 120 8.33 -2.76 2.32
N LYS A 121 8.96 -1.70 2.86
CA LYS A 121 10.09 -1.84 3.78
C LYS A 121 9.71 -2.58 5.07
N ALA A 122 8.56 -2.24 5.66
CA ALA A 122 8.06 -2.85 6.89
C ALA A 122 7.77 -4.36 6.73
N ILE A 123 7.27 -4.79 5.58
CA ILE A 123 7.08 -6.21 5.25
C ILE A 123 8.43 -6.95 5.29
N GLY A 124 9.52 -6.30 4.86
CA GLY A 124 10.86 -6.87 4.88
C GLY A 124 11.42 -7.17 6.27
N SER A 125 10.89 -6.54 7.33
CA SER A 125 11.29 -6.78 8.73
C SER A 125 10.22 -7.48 9.57
N ALA A 126 9.08 -7.84 8.98
CA ALA A 126 8.02 -8.59 9.64
C ALA A 126 8.52 -9.96 10.11
N SER A 127 8.38 -10.23 11.41
CA SER A 127 8.97 -11.41 12.06
C SER A 127 8.17 -11.90 13.27
N GLY A 128 8.61 -13.02 13.86
CA GLY A 128 7.94 -13.64 15.01
C GLY A 128 6.63 -14.35 14.65
N ALA A 129 6.01 -14.97 15.65
CA ALA A 129 4.75 -15.71 15.49
C ALA A 129 3.58 -14.80 15.11
N ASN A 130 3.60 -13.56 15.59
CA ASN A 130 2.54 -12.58 15.37
C ASN A 130 2.71 -11.77 14.07
N GLY A 131 3.84 -11.90 13.36
CA GLY A 131 4.06 -11.20 12.08
C GLY A 131 4.30 -9.69 12.19
N VAL A 132 4.68 -9.18 13.36
CA VAL A 132 4.93 -7.75 13.60
C VAL A 132 6.22 -7.29 12.91
N THR A 133 6.19 -6.08 12.34
CA THR A 133 7.37 -5.39 11.76
C THR A 133 8.31 -4.86 12.85
N SER A 134 9.48 -4.33 12.47
CA SER A 134 10.40 -3.70 13.43
C SER A 134 9.83 -2.38 14.00
N GLN A 135 10.26 -1.96 15.19
CA GLN A 135 9.79 -0.69 15.78
C GLN A 135 10.12 0.52 14.91
N ALA A 136 11.29 0.51 14.27
CA ALA A 136 11.70 1.59 13.36
C ALA A 136 10.79 1.64 12.12
N ASP A 137 10.37 0.48 11.60
CA ASP A 137 9.45 0.43 10.46
C ASP A 137 8.01 0.76 10.87
N TRP A 138 7.59 0.38 12.08
CA TRP A 138 6.32 0.81 12.67
C TRP A 138 6.24 2.34 12.80
N GLU A 139 7.32 2.98 13.28
CA GLU A 139 7.45 4.45 13.31
C GLU A 139 7.37 5.05 11.90
N ALA A 140 8.13 4.52 10.95
CA ALA A 140 8.18 5.04 9.58
C ALA A 140 6.81 4.95 8.87
N VAL A 141 6.10 3.83 9.03
CA VAL A 141 4.75 3.65 8.48
C VAL A 141 3.77 4.66 9.09
N ASN A 142 3.77 4.80 10.42
CA ASN A 142 2.89 5.76 11.10
C ASN A 142 3.18 7.21 10.69
N ALA A 143 4.45 7.58 10.54
CA ALA A 143 4.83 8.91 10.07
C ALA A 143 4.36 9.15 8.62
N ALA A 144 4.54 8.18 7.73
CA ALA A 144 4.12 8.29 6.33
C ALA A 144 2.59 8.40 6.22
N LEU A 145 1.84 7.59 6.96
CA LEU A 145 0.38 7.67 7.00
C LEU A 145 -0.11 8.99 7.60
N GLY A 146 0.50 9.48 8.69
CA GLY A 146 0.17 10.78 9.25
C GLY A 146 0.28 11.92 8.23
N ARG A 147 1.31 11.89 7.38
CA ARG A 147 1.48 12.86 6.28
C ARG A 147 0.40 12.71 5.20
N VAL A 148 0.01 11.48 4.85
CA VAL A 148 -1.12 11.22 3.93
C VAL A 148 -2.41 11.82 4.50
N ILE A 149 -2.71 11.59 5.78
CA ILE A 149 -3.90 12.15 6.45
C ILE A 149 -3.85 13.69 6.45
N ALA A 150 -2.70 14.28 6.73
CA ALA A 150 -2.52 15.73 6.69
C ALA A 150 -2.71 16.32 5.27
N SER A 151 -2.55 15.52 4.22
CA SER A 151 -2.71 15.98 2.83
C SER A 151 -4.16 16.01 2.31
N VAL A 152 -5.13 15.62 3.14
CA VAL A 152 -6.57 15.67 2.78
C VAL A 152 -7.36 16.49 3.80
N PRO A 153 -8.50 17.10 3.41
CA PRO A 153 -9.37 17.80 4.35
C PRO A 153 -9.91 16.91 5.47
N GLU A 154 -10.08 17.47 6.66
CA GLU A 154 -10.65 16.77 7.82
C GLU A 154 -12.01 16.12 7.51
N SER A 155 -12.88 16.83 6.78
CA SER A 155 -14.21 16.31 6.40
C SER A 155 -14.11 15.01 5.61
N THR A 156 -13.12 14.88 4.73
CA THR A 156 -12.89 13.67 3.94
C THR A 156 -12.45 12.50 4.82
N VAL A 157 -11.62 12.76 5.84
CA VAL A 157 -11.21 11.75 6.83
C VAL A 157 -12.41 11.31 7.67
N MET A 158 -13.24 12.27 8.10
CA MET A 158 -14.44 11.99 8.90
C MET A 158 -15.51 11.23 8.11
N ASP A 159 -15.65 11.46 6.81
CA ASP A 159 -16.51 10.68 5.93
C ASP A 159 -16.13 9.19 5.93
N VAL A 160 -14.82 8.89 5.90
CA VAL A 160 -14.33 7.50 6.03
C VAL A 160 -14.65 6.95 7.42
N TYR A 161 -14.34 7.68 8.49
CA TYR A 161 -14.62 7.22 9.86
C TYR A 161 -16.11 6.91 10.06
N ASN A 162 -16.99 7.83 9.67
CA ASN A 162 -18.44 7.69 9.84
C ASN A 162 -19.01 6.51 9.03
N SER A 163 -18.58 6.35 7.78
CA SER A 163 -19.04 5.26 6.92
C SER A 163 -18.54 3.89 7.39
N VAL A 164 -17.28 3.77 7.81
CA VAL A 164 -16.75 2.53 8.40
C VAL A 164 -17.42 2.20 9.73
N SER A 165 -17.67 3.21 10.57
CA SER A 165 -18.37 3.00 11.84
C SER A 165 -19.78 2.45 11.62
N SER A 166 -20.47 2.82 10.54
CA SER A 166 -21.83 2.36 10.25
C SER A 166 -21.94 0.86 9.91
N ILE A 167 -20.85 0.27 9.41
CA ILE A 167 -20.79 -1.15 9.04
C ILE A 167 -20.04 -2.02 10.05
N THR A 168 -19.49 -1.39 11.10
CA THR A 168 -18.72 -2.06 12.15
C THR A 168 -19.63 -2.43 13.32
N ASP A 169 -19.69 -3.71 13.66
CA ASP A 169 -20.41 -4.16 14.86
C ASP A 169 -19.76 -3.57 16.13
N SER A 170 -20.59 -3.05 17.03
CA SER A 170 -20.13 -2.38 18.27
C SER A 170 -19.32 -3.30 19.21
N GLY A 171 -19.45 -4.62 19.08
CA GLY A 171 -18.66 -5.60 19.83
C GLY A 171 -17.23 -5.79 19.29
N VAL A 172 -16.94 -5.35 18.05
CA VAL A 172 -15.62 -5.55 17.42
C VAL A 172 -14.48 -4.94 18.25
N PRO A 173 -14.53 -3.68 18.71
CA PRO A 173 -13.45 -3.10 19.50
C PRO A 173 -13.20 -3.86 20.82
N ALA A 174 -14.26 -4.29 21.50
CA ALA A 174 -14.15 -5.05 22.75
C ALA A 174 -13.52 -6.44 22.50
N TYR A 175 -13.94 -7.11 21.44
CA TYR A 175 -13.37 -8.40 21.04
C TYR A 175 -11.88 -8.25 20.66
N MET A 176 -11.51 -7.28 19.83
CA MET A 176 -10.10 -7.02 19.46
C MET A 176 -9.23 -6.73 20.69
N LYS A 177 -9.72 -5.90 21.63
CA LYS A 177 -9.00 -5.60 22.87
C LYS A 177 -8.84 -6.84 23.77
N SER A 178 -9.78 -7.78 23.74
CA SER A 178 -9.71 -9.01 24.56
C SER A 178 -8.59 -9.97 24.14
N LEU A 179 -8.03 -9.79 22.93
CA LEU A 179 -6.96 -10.62 22.38
C LEU A 179 -5.55 -10.10 22.73
N VAL A 180 -5.44 -8.98 23.44
CA VAL A 180 -4.20 -8.29 23.77
C VAL A 180 -4.19 -7.84 25.24
N ASN A 181 -3.11 -7.22 25.69
CA ASN A 181 -3.08 -6.53 26.97
C ASN A 181 -3.90 -5.23 26.89
N GLY A 182 -4.94 -5.15 27.72
CA GLY A 182 -5.84 -3.98 27.75
C GLY A 182 -5.13 -2.67 28.12
N ALA A 183 -4.12 -2.70 28.99
CA ALA A 183 -3.38 -1.51 29.40
C ALA A 183 -2.46 -1.01 28.28
N ASP A 184 -1.81 -1.91 27.54
CA ASP A 184 -1.00 -1.55 26.38
C ASP A 184 -1.87 -1.00 25.24
N ALA A 185 -3.08 -1.54 25.04
CA ALA A 185 -4.05 -1.01 24.09
C ALA A 185 -4.53 0.42 24.45
N GLU A 186 -4.85 0.68 25.73
CA GLU A 186 -5.24 2.01 26.21
C GLU A 186 -4.10 3.02 26.09
N LYS A 187 -2.87 2.58 26.38
CA LYS A 187 -1.66 3.39 26.20
C LYS A 187 -1.45 3.75 24.73
N ALA A 188 -1.56 2.76 23.82
CA ALA A 188 -1.47 2.97 22.38
C ALA A 188 -2.54 3.95 21.88
N TYR A 189 -3.78 3.83 22.35
CA TYR A 189 -4.86 4.74 21.97
C TYR A 189 -4.63 6.17 22.49
N SER A 190 -4.14 6.32 23.71
CA SER A 190 -3.77 7.63 24.26
C SER A 190 -2.68 8.31 23.44
N ALA A 191 -1.67 7.55 23.01
CA ALA A 191 -0.62 8.04 22.12
C ALA A 191 -1.17 8.40 20.72
N PHE A 192 -2.12 7.62 20.19
CA PHE A 192 -2.82 7.95 18.96
C PHE A 192 -3.57 9.28 19.06
N LEU A 193 -4.26 9.55 20.18
CA LEU A 193 -4.96 10.83 20.40
C LEU A 193 -4.00 12.03 20.40
N ALA A 194 -2.81 11.90 20.96
CA ALA A 194 -1.78 12.94 20.89
C ALA A 194 -1.20 13.10 19.47
N PHE A 195 -0.99 11.98 18.76
CA PHE A 195 -0.48 12.00 17.40
C PHE A 195 -1.44 12.68 16.42
N LYS A 196 -2.75 12.35 16.50
CA LYS A 196 -3.75 12.94 15.59
C LYS A 196 -3.90 14.46 15.77
N ASP A 197 -3.58 15.02 16.94
CA ASP A 197 -3.57 16.48 17.13
C ASP A 197 -2.46 17.16 16.33
N VAL A 198 -1.29 16.54 16.24
CA VAL A 198 -0.18 17.03 15.41
C VAL A 198 -0.49 16.89 13.92
N VAL A 199 -1.11 15.77 13.52
CA VAL A 199 -1.60 15.59 12.15
C VAL A 199 -2.61 16.67 11.79
N LYS A 200 -3.61 16.90 12.64
CA LYS A 200 -4.64 17.94 12.44
C LYS A 200 -4.03 19.34 12.31
N LYS A 201 -3.03 19.69 13.12
CA LYS A 201 -2.33 20.98 13.04
C LYS A 201 -1.68 21.20 11.66
N ASN A 202 -1.25 20.12 11.00
CA ASN A 202 -0.59 20.16 9.70
C ASN A 202 -1.53 19.83 8.53
N GLN A 203 -2.83 19.69 8.78
CA GLN A 203 -3.80 19.24 7.79
C GLN A 203 -4.23 20.35 6.83
N VAL A 204 -4.38 20.02 5.54
CA VAL A 204 -4.91 20.95 4.53
C VAL A 204 -6.39 21.22 4.72
N SER A 205 -6.86 22.41 4.33
CA SER A 205 -8.27 22.80 4.43
C SER A 205 -9.10 22.46 3.18
N SER A 206 -8.46 22.21 2.05
CA SER A 206 -9.12 21.93 0.76
C SER A 206 -8.41 20.79 0.03
N PRO A 207 -9.14 19.99 -0.77
CA PRO A 207 -8.52 18.92 -1.54
C PRO A 207 -7.59 19.48 -2.63
N GLY A 208 -6.67 18.64 -3.11
CA GLY A 208 -5.92 18.94 -4.33
C GLY A 208 -6.83 19.07 -5.57
N PRO A 209 -6.29 19.51 -6.72
CA PRO A 209 -7.04 19.56 -7.98
C PRO A 209 -7.56 18.18 -8.37
N ALA A 210 -8.43 18.03 -9.38
CA ALA A 210 -8.76 16.70 -9.95
C ALA A 210 -7.57 16.11 -10.74
N ALA A 211 -7.63 14.84 -11.14
CA ALA A 211 -6.65 14.28 -12.08
C ALA A 211 -6.85 14.83 -13.49
N SER A 212 -5.77 14.90 -14.27
CA SER A 212 -5.87 15.11 -15.72
C SER A 212 -5.94 13.75 -16.42
N ALA A 213 -6.97 13.54 -17.25
CA ALA A 213 -7.11 12.31 -18.04
C ALA A 213 -6.94 12.61 -19.55
N PRO A 214 -6.08 11.85 -20.27
CA PRO A 214 -6.02 11.93 -21.73
C PRO A 214 -7.35 11.53 -22.38
N SER A 215 -7.68 12.15 -23.51
CA SER A 215 -8.81 11.79 -24.36
C SER A 215 -8.34 11.37 -25.75
N GLY A 216 -9.01 10.37 -26.33
CA GLY A 216 -8.73 9.91 -27.70
C GLY A 216 -7.43 9.12 -27.88
N ASP A 217 -6.81 8.63 -26.80
CA ASP A 217 -5.61 7.79 -26.88
C ASP A 217 -5.93 6.34 -27.28
N SER A 218 -4.90 5.60 -27.69
CA SER A 218 -5.04 4.20 -28.14
C SER A 218 -5.56 3.29 -27.03
N ILE A 219 -5.18 3.55 -25.77
CA ILE A 219 -5.68 2.82 -24.60
C ILE A 219 -7.19 3.05 -24.44
N GLY A 220 -7.68 4.29 -24.55
CA GLY A 220 -9.11 4.58 -24.48
C GLY A 220 -9.91 3.87 -25.57
N ALA A 221 -9.43 3.91 -26.82
CA ALA A 221 -10.08 3.20 -27.93
C ALA A 221 -10.11 1.68 -27.75
N ALA A 222 -9.04 1.09 -27.18
CA ALA A 222 -8.98 -0.34 -26.89
C ALA A 222 -9.83 -0.73 -25.67
N ALA A 223 -9.89 0.14 -24.65
CA ALA A 223 -10.73 -0.04 -23.47
C ALA A 223 -12.21 -0.08 -23.83
N LYS A 224 -12.64 0.72 -24.81
CA LYS A 224 -14.00 0.62 -25.36
C LYS A 224 -14.31 -0.78 -25.90
N LYS A 225 -13.45 -1.32 -26.76
CA LYS A 225 -13.61 -2.68 -27.33
C LYS A 225 -13.64 -3.76 -26.24
N LEU A 226 -12.74 -3.65 -25.25
CA LEU A 226 -12.74 -4.53 -24.09
C LEU A 226 -14.09 -4.47 -23.37
N SER A 227 -14.54 -3.25 -23.04
CA SER A 227 -15.74 -3.04 -22.22
C SER A 227 -17.00 -3.49 -22.92
N ASP A 228 -17.16 -3.20 -24.21
CA ASP A 228 -18.29 -3.67 -25.02
C ASP A 228 -18.37 -5.21 -25.02
N ALA A 229 -17.22 -5.89 -25.11
CA ALA A 229 -17.14 -7.36 -25.12
C ALA A 229 -17.28 -8.01 -23.74
N SER A 230 -16.81 -7.36 -22.67
CA SER A 230 -16.77 -7.92 -21.32
C SER A 230 -17.91 -7.47 -20.40
N TYR A 231 -18.70 -6.47 -20.78
CA TYR A 231 -19.83 -6.01 -19.97
C TYR A 231 -20.90 -7.09 -19.73
N PRO A 232 -21.25 -7.97 -20.70
CA PRO A 232 -22.13 -9.11 -20.43
C PRO A 232 -21.59 -10.04 -19.33
N PHE A 233 -20.27 -10.29 -19.32
CA PHE A 233 -19.61 -11.05 -18.25
C PHE A 233 -19.68 -10.31 -16.91
N LEU A 234 -19.39 -9.00 -16.88
CA LEU A 234 -19.48 -8.15 -15.68
C LEU A 234 -20.87 -8.24 -15.01
N LYS A 235 -21.93 -8.20 -15.82
CA LYS A 235 -23.32 -8.32 -15.36
C LYS A 235 -23.67 -9.70 -14.79
N SER A 236 -22.95 -10.74 -15.20
CA SER A 236 -23.19 -12.11 -14.72
C SER A 236 -22.49 -12.42 -13.39
N VAL A 237 -21.60 -11.55 -12.92
CA VAL A 237 -20.92 -11.67 -11.63
C VAL A 237 -21.88 -11.25 -10.52
N ASP A 238 -22.01 -12.09 -9.49
CA ASP A 238 -22.67 -11.69 -8.24
C ASP A 238 -21.73 -10.87 -7.37
N TRP A 239 -21.80 -9.54 -7.51
CA TRP A 239 -21.01 -8.57 -6.73
C TRP A 239 -21.38 -8.50 -5.25
N THR A 240 -22.48 -9.15 -4.86
CA THR A 240 -22.96 -9.20 -3.46
C THR A 240 -22.56 -10.49 -2.74
N SER A 241 -21.81 -11.36 -3.42
CA SER A 241 -21.37 -12.64 -2.86
C SER A 241 -20.30 -12.48 -1.78
N ASP A 242 -20.36 -13.32 -0.74
CA ASP A 242 -19.31 -13.43 0.27
C ASP A 242 -18.13 -14.32 -0.17
N ILE A 243 -18.16 -14.86 -1.40
CA ILE A 243 -17.09 -15.72 -1.92
C ILE A 243 -15.74 -15.00 -1.96
N PHE A 244 -15.75 -13.67 -2.16
CA PHE A 244 -14.55 -12.84 -2.29
C PHE A 244 -13.82 -12.60 -0.96
N ILE A 245 -14.46 -12.90 0.18
CA ILE A 245 -13.84 -12.84 1.52
C ILE A 245 -13.54 -14.22 2.10
N LYS A 246 -13.61 -15.28 1.27
CA LYS A 246 -13.15 -16.61 1.68
C LYS A 246 -11.62 -16.69 1.55
N PRO A 247 -10.94 -17.36 2.50
CA PRO A 247 -9.49 -17.53 2.43
C PRO A 247 -9.11 -18.35 1.19
N LEU A 248 -7.94 -18.04 0.62
CA LEU A 248 -7.38 -18.84 -0.45
C LEU A 248 -7.00 -20.24 0.08
N PRO A 249 -7.39 -21.34 -0.61
CA PRO A 249 -7.10 -22.68 -0.13
C PRO A 249 -5.60 -22.94 0.04
N GLY A 250 -5.18 -23.27 1.26
CA GLY A 250 -3.79 -23.65 1.57
C GLY A 250 -2.79 -22.48 1.61
N VAL A 251 -3.25 -21.23 1.59
CA VAL A 251 -2.37 -20.05 1.61
C VAL A 251 -2.27 -19.47 3.01
N SER A 252 -1.05 -19.31 3.51
CA SER A 252 -0.79 -18.62 4.78
C SER A 252 -0.89 -17.09 4.62
N ALA A 253 -1.20 -16.38 5.71
CA ALA A 253 -1.15 -14.91 5.72
C ALA A 253 0.21 -14.37 5.26
N LYS A 254 1.31 -15.03 5.65
CA LYS A 254 2.67 -14.67 5.24
C LYS A 254 2.89 -14.81 3.73
N ASP A 255 2.35 -15.85 3.09
CA ASP A 255 2.49 -16.04 1.65
C ASP A 255 1.59 -15.10 0.86
N ALA A 256 0.39 -14.82 1.37
CA ALA A 256 -0.47 -13.77 0.84
C ALA A 256 0.22 -12.39 0.92
N LEU A 257 0.84 -12.06 2.07
CA LEU A 257 1.55 -10.80 2.27
C LEU A 257 2.69 -10.60 1.28
N LYS A 258 3.45 -11.65 0.94
CA LYS A 258 4.51 -11.57 -0.10
C LYS A 258 3.96 -11.28 -1.50
N ALA A 259 2.74 -11.74 -1.81
CA ALA A 259 2.10 -11.42 -3.09
C ALA A 259 1.56 -9.98 -3.09
N VAL A 260 0.91 -9.57 -2.00
CA VAL A 260 0.46 -8.19 -1.78
C VAL A 260 1.63 -7.20 -1.83
N ASP A 261 2.79 -7.56 -1.28
CA ASP A 261 4.03 -6.77 -1.36
C ASP A 261 4.38 -6.39 -2.81
N LYS A 262 4.20 -7.30 -3.78
CA LYS A 262 4.45 -6.99 -5.19
C LYS A 262 3.45 -5.99 -5.75
N ALA A 263 2.18 -6.06 -5.34
CA ALA A 263 1.19 -5.06 -5.72
C ALA A 263 1.50 -3.68 -5.09
N ILE A 264 1.96 -3.64 -3.84
CA ILE A 264 2.42 -2.39 -3.17
C ILE A 264 3.60 -1.77 -3.94
N VAL A 265 4.61 -2.59 -4.28
CA VAL A 265 5.78 -2.13 -5.06
C VAL A 265 5.38 -1.60 -6.44
N MET A 266 4.43 -2.26 -7.11
CA MET A 266 3.89 -1.77 -8.38
C MET A 266 3.14 -0.44 -8.20
N GLY A 267 2.30 -0.32 -7.16
CA GLY A 267 1.59 0.92 -6.84
C GLY A 267 2.52 2.09 -6.57
N ALA A 268 3.60 1.88 -5.82
CA ALA A 268 4.63 2.90 -5.57
C ALA A 268 5.39 3.35 -6.84
N ALA A 269 5.46 2.49 -7.86
CA ALA A 269 6.13 2.77 -9.12
C ALA A 269 5.22 3.44 -10.16
N ALA A 270 3.90 3.34 -10.00
CA ALA A 270 2.94 3.87 -10.97
C ALA A 270 2.90 5.40 -10.98
N ASP A 271 2.44 5.96 -12.10
CA ASP A 271 2.21 7.40 -12.20
C ASP A 271 1.09 7.84 -11.24
N GLY A 272 1.40 8.83 -10.39
CA GLY A 272 0.49 9.30 -9.35
C GLY A 272 -0.79 9.93 -9.91
N ASN A 273 -0.70 10.63 -11.05
CA ASN A 273 -1.88 11.20 -11.70
C ASN A 273 -2.75 10.09 -12.33
N ALA A 274 -2.15 9.07 -12.93
CA ALA A 274 -2.88 7.91 -13.46
C ALA A 274 -3.60 7.12 -12.35
N LEU A 275 -2.95 6.87 -11.22
CA LEU A 275 -3.59 6.23 -10.05
C LEU A 275 -4.79 7.03 -9.55
N LYS A 276 -4.63 8.34 -9.45
CA LYS A 276 -5.70 9.25 -9.06
C LYS A 276 -6.86 9.26 -10.05
N ALA A 277 -6.59 9.35 -11.35
CA ALA A 277 -7.61 9.28 -12.38
C ALA A 277 -8.38 7.95 -12.34
N ALA A 278 -7.68 6.84 -12.05
CA ALA A 278 -8.33 5.55 -11.84
C ALA A 278 -9.20 5.54 -10.58
N ALA A 279 -8.76 6.13 -9.47
CA ALA A 279 -9.58 6.27 -8.26
C ALA A 279 -10.85 7.11 -8.53
N GLU A 280 -10.72 8.26 -9.19
CA GLU A 280 -11.86 9.12 -9.58
C GLU A 280 -12.84 8.38 -10.52
N ALA A 281 -12.34 7.56 -11.46
CA ALA A 281 -13.18 6.73 -12.32
C ALA A 281 -13.97 5.67 -11.54
N HIS A 282 -13.36 5.03 -10.53
CA HIS A 282 -14.06 4.07 -9.68
C HIS A 282 -15.12 4.75 -8.79
N HIS A 283 -14.82 5.93 -8.24
CA HIS A 283 -15.81 6.74 -7.51
C HIS A 283 -17.05 7.01 -8.38
N LYS A 284 -16.83 7.46 -9.63
CA LYS A 284 -17.92 7.69 -10.58
C LYS A 284 -18.70 6.40 -10.88
N ALA A 285 -18.00 5.28 -11.05
CA ALA A 285 -18.61 3.98 -11.32
C ALA A 285 -19.49 3.48 -10.16
N ILE A 286 -19.05 3.67 -8.91
CA ILE A 286 -19.85 3.36 -7.72
C ILE A 286 -21.14 4.19 -7.71
N GLY A 287 -21.07 5.46 -8.13
CA GLY A 287 -22.24 6.33 -8.24
C GLY A 287 -23.31 5.87 -9.24
N SER A 288 -23.02 4.91 -10.12
CA SER A 288 -23.96 4.40 -11.13
C SER A 288 -24.32 2.92 -10.98
N ILE A 289 -23.98 2.29 -9.85
CA ILE A 289 -24.34 0.90 -9.62
C ILE A 289 -25.86 0.69 -9.50
N ASP A 290 -26.34 -0.41 -10.06
CA ASP A 290 -27.69 -0.89 -9.84
C ASP A 290 -27.84 -1.65 -8.50
N ALA A 291 -29.04 -2.21 -8.25
CA ALA A 291 -29.33 -2.96 -7.03
C ALA A 291 -28.49 -4.23 -6.85
N SER A 292 -27.85 -4.73 -7.92
CA SER A 292 -26.96 -5.87 -7.92
C SER A 292 -25.48 -5.46 -7.81
N GLY A 293 -25.19 -4.16 -7.67
CA GLY A 293 -23.83 -3.63 -7.60
C GLY A 293 -23.16 -3.44 -8.96
N VAL A 294 -23.89 -3.55 -10.07
CA VAL A 294 -23.31 -3.43 -11.42
C VAL A 294 -23.33 -1.99 -11.90
N THR A 295 -22.16 -1.44 -12.22
CA THR A 295 -21.99 -0.07 -12.75
C THR A 295 -22.51 0.07 -14.20
N SER A 296 -22.68 1.30 -14.67
CA SER A 296 -23.05 1.58 -16.06
C SER A 296 -21.97 1.14 -17.06
N ALA A 297 -22.36 0.83 -18.30
CA ALA A 297 -21.41 0.46 -19.35
C ALA A 297 -20.37 1.56 -19.64
N ALA A 298 -20.80 2.83 -19.60
CA ALA A 298 -19.92 3.97 -19.83
C ALA A 298 -18.89 4.15 -18.70
N ASP A 299 -19.30 3.93 -17.44
CA ASP A 299 -18.37 4.03 -16.31
C ASP A 299 -17.42 2.84 -16.25
N TYR A 300 -17.87 1.64 -16.63
CA TYR A 300 -17.00 0.48 -16.80
C TYR A 300 -15.92 0.72 -17.87
N GLU A 301 -16.28 1.34 -19.00
CA GLU A 301 -15.32 1.77 -20.03
C GLU A 301 -14.28 2.75 -19.49
N ALA A 302 -14.74 3.78 -18.76
CA ALA A 302 -13.84 4.76 -18.14
C ALA A 302 -12.86 4.11 -17.15
N VAL A 303 -13.34 3.18 -16.32
CA VAL A 303 -12.50 2.40 -15.39
C VAL A 303 -11.45 1.58 -16.14
N ASN A 304 -11.84 0.83 -17.18
CA ASN A 304 -10.90 0.03 -17.96
C ASN A 304 -9.83 0.90 -18.65
N ALA A 305 -10.21 2.05 -19.19
CA ALA A 305 -9.26 2.99 -19.79
C ALA A 305 -8.28 3.55 -18.76
N ALA A 306 -8.78 3.97 -17.60
CA ALA A 306 -7.93 4.51 -16.53
C ALA A 306 -6.95 3.45 -15.98
N LEU A 307 -7.41 2.23 -15.74
CA LEU A 307 -6.55 1.12 -15.33
C LEU A 307 -5.52 0.78 -16.41
N GLY A 308 -5.90 0.75 -17.69
CA GLY A 308 -4.96 0.58 -18.79
C GLY A 308 -3.79 1.56 -18.74
N ARG A 309 -4.06 2.83 -18.44
CA ARG A 309 -3.03 3.88 -18.28
C ARG A 309 -2.16 3.67 -17.04
N VAL A 310 -2.74 3.23 -15.92
CA VAL A 310 -1.95 2.85 -14.72
C VAL A 310 -0.97 1.72 -15.08
N ILE A 311 -1.44 0.67 -15.75
CA ILE A 311 -0.62 -0.48 -16.15
C ILE A 311 0.44 -0.11 -17.21
N ALA A 312 0.16 0.89 -18.06
CA ALA A 312 1.13 1.43 -19.01
C ALA A 312 2.19 2.33 -18.34
N SER A 313 1.89 2.91 -17.18
CA SER A 313 2.82 3.81 -16.46
C SER A 313 4.00 3.09 -15.77
N VAL A 314 4.00 1.76 -15.72
CA VAL A 314 5.05 0.97 -15.06
C VAL A 314 5.76 0.01 -16.01
N PRO A 315 7.04 -0.33 -15.74
CA PRO A 315 7.75 -1.33 -16.52
C PRO A 315 7.06 -2.69 -16.52
N THR A 316 7.13 -3.40 -17.65
CA THR A 316 6.56 -4.75 -17.81
C THR A 316 6.99 -5.72 -16.70
N SER A 317 8.25 -5.64 -16.24
CA SER A 317 8.76 -6.49 -15.16
C SER A 317 7.97 -6.36 -13.86
N LYS A 318 7.53 -5.15 -13.48
CA LYS A 318 6.75 -4.92 -12.25
C LYS A 318 5.36 -5.54 -12.34
N VAL A 319 4.73 -5.46 -13.51
CA VAL A 319 3.43 -6.11 -13.76
C VAL A 319 3.57 -7.63 -13.70
N MET A 320 4.65 -8.17 -14.27
CA MET A 320 4.92 -9.61 -14.23
C MET A 320 5.31 -10.11 -12.83
N ASP A 321 5.99 -9.31 -12.01
CA ASP A 321 6.28 -9.64 -10.61
C ASP A 321 4.98 -9.86 -9.83
N VAL A 322 3.97 -9.00 -10.02
CA VAL A 322 2.63 -9.16 -9.43
C VAL A 322 1.98 -10.45 -9.94
N TYR A 323 1.87 -10.62 -11.26
CA TYR A 323 1.25 -11.81 -11.85
C TYR A 323 1.88 -13.10 -11.34
N ASN A 324 3.22 -13.19 -11.36
CA ASN A 324 3.95 -14.37 -10.93
C ASN A 324 3.82 -14.65 -9.43
N ALA A 325 3.65 -13.61 -8.61
CA ALA A 325 3.45 -13.78 -7.17
C ALA A 325 2.04 -14.32 -6.87
N PHE A 326 1.00 -13.76 -7.51
CA PHE A 326 -0.37 -14.24 -7.33
C PHE A 326 -0.60 -15.63 -7.94
N ALA A 327 0.01 -15.95 -9.09
CA ALA A 327 -0.09 -17.26 -9.72
C ALA A 327 0.43 -18.41 -8.83
N LYS A 328 1.33 -18.12 -7.88
CA LYS A 328 1.84 -19.10 -6.90
C LYS A 328 0.87 -19.39 -5.76
N ILE A 329 0.00 -18.45 -5.42
CA ILE A 329 -0.90 -18.56 -4.26
C ILE A 329 -2.36 -18.77 -4.66
N VAL A 330 -2.73 -18.55 -5.92
CA VAL A 330 -4.09 -18.80 -6.41
C VAL A 330 -4.14 -20.19 -7.05
N PRO A 331 -4.66 -21.22 -6.36
CA PRO A 331 -4.80 -22.54 -6.95
C PRO A 331 -5.85 -22.52 -8.08
N GLY A 332 -5.67 -23.39 -9.09
CA GLY A 332 -6.55 -23.43 -10.26
C GLY A 332 -8.03 -23.72 -9.94
N THR A 333 -8.33 -24.28 -8.77
CA THR A 333 -9.69 -24.46 -8.27
C THR A 333 -10.43 -23.14 -8.05
N VAL A 334 -9.72 -22.04 -7.76
CA VAL A 334 -10.33 -20.72 -7.55
C VAL A 334 -10.87 -20.13 -8.86
N PRO A 335 -10.07 -19.94 -9.93
CA PRO A 335 -10.61 -19.51 -11.22
C PRO A 335 -11.68 -20.44 -11.77
N ASN A 336 -11.54 -21.77 -11.61
CA ASN A 336 -12.56 -22.73 -12.06
C ASN A 336 -13.90 -22.52 -11.32
N LYS A 337 -13.85 -22.26 -10.01
CA LYS A 337 -15.05 -21.95 -9.23
C LYS A 337 -15.71 -20.65 -9.71
N LEU A 338 -14.94 -19.58 -9.88
CA LEU A 338 -15.47 -18.29 -10.38
C LEU A 338 -16.04 -18.40 -11.79
N PHE A 339 -15.39 -19.15 -12.67
CA PHE A 339 -15.91 -19.40 -14.03
C PHE A 339 -17.23 -20.18 -14.02
N SER A 340 -17.42 -21.09 -13.06
CA SER A 340 -18.69 -21.84 -12.94
C SER A 340 -19.88 -21.02 -12.44
N THR A 341 -19.67 -19.80 -11.95
CA THR A 341 -20.75 -18.94 -11.40
C THR A 341 -21.20 -17.86 -12.38
N VAL A 342 -20.66 -17.83 -13.59
CA VAL A 342 -20.90 -16.78 -14.61
C VAL A 342 -21.35 -17.40 -15.93
N ASP A 343 -21.74 -16.56 -16.89
CA ASP A 343 -21.98 -17.01 -18.26
C ASP A 343 -20.64 -17.41 -18.91
N PRO A 344 -20.45 -18.70 -19.29
CA PRO A 344 -19.18 -19.17 -19.85
C PRO A 344 -18.88 -18.60 -21.24
N LEU A 345 -19.89 -18.29 -22.05
CA LEU A 345 -19.69 -17.68 -23.37
C LEU A 345 -19.25 -16.23 -23.21
N ALA A 346 -19.93 -15.48 -22.34
CA ALA A 346 -19.54 -14.11 -22.02
C ALA A 346 -18.15 -14.03 -21.40
N ALA A 347 -17.80 -14.95 -20.50
CA ALA A 347 -16.48 -15.02 -19.88
C ALA A 347 -15.36 -15.29 -20.90
N ASN A 348 -15.58 -16.21 -21.85
CA ASN A 348 -14.61 -16.47 -22.92
C ASN A 348 -14.46 -15.27 -23.87
N ALA A 349 -15.56 -14.59 -24.20
CA ALA A 349 -15.52 -13.36 -25.00
C ALA A 349 -14.74 -12.25 -24.29
N ALA A 350 -14.98 -12.05 -22.98
CA ALA A 350 -14.25 -11.11 -22.15
C ALA A 350 -12.75 -11.43 -22.10
N ALA A 351 -12.38 -12.70 -21.90
CA ALA A 351 -10.98 -13.14 -21.86
C ALA A 351 -10.27 -12.90 -23.19
N LYS A 352 -10.92 -13.19 -24.33
CA LYS A 352 -10.37 -12.90 -25.65
C LYS A 352 -10.12 -11.40 -25.84
N ALA A 353 -11.10 -10.56 -25.51
CA ALA A 353 -10.97 -9.10 -25.63
C ALA A 353 -9.88 -8.55 -24.69
N PHE A 354 -9.72 -9.12 -23.49
CA PHE A 354 -8.65 -8.78 -22.57
C PHE A 354 -7.26 -9.08 -23.18
N TYR A 355 -7.10 -10.23 -23.85
CA TYR A 355 -5.83 -10.58 -24.49
C TYR A 355 -5.46 -9.64 -25.64
N GLU A 356 -6.43 -9.05 -26.34
CA GLU A 356 -6.21 -8.02 -27.36
C GLU A 356 -5.89 -6.66 -26.71
N PHE A 357 -6.64 -6.28 -25.66
CA PHE A 357 -6.43 -5.02 -24.92
C PHE A 357 -5.03 -4.92 -24.31
N LYS A 358 -4.54 -5.99 -23.68
CA LYS A 358 -3.21 -5.99 -23.04
C LYS A 358 -2.07 -5.70 -24.02
N ASP A 359 -2.22 -6.00 -25.31
CA ASP A 359 -1.18 -5.72 -26.31
C ASP A 359 -1.09 -4.23 -26.63
N VAL A 360 -2.23 -3.53 -26.66
CA VAL A 360 -2.27 -2.06 -26.77
C VAL A 360 -1.64 -1.42 -25.53
N VAL A 361 -2.00 -1.89 -24.33
CA VAL A 361 -1.40 -1.40 -23.07
C VAL A 361 0.11 -1.61 -23.06
N LYS A 362 0.58 -2.78 -23.50
CA LYS A 362 2.02 -3.09 -23.58
C LYS A 362 2.74 -2.18 -24.58
N ALA A 363 2.12 -1.85 -25.71
CA ALA A 363 2.71 -0.99 -26.74
C ALA A 363 2.77 0.50 -26.34
N ALA A 364 1.96 0.92 -25.37
CA ALA A 364 1.89 2.30 -24.88
C ALA A 364 2.82 2.60 -23.70
N ARG A 365 3.63 1.63 -23.26
CA ARG A 365 4.62 1.75 -22.17
C ARG A 365 5.89 2.46 -22.60
#